data_AF-A0A4Q1Q3N1-F1
#
_entry.id   AF-A0A4Q1Q3N1-F1
#
_cell.length_a   1.000
_cell.length_b   1.000
_cell.length_c   1.000
_cell.angle_alpha   90.00
_cell.angle_beta   90.00
_cell.angle_gamma   90.00
#
_symmetry.space_group_name_H-M   'P 1'
#
loop_
_entity.id
_entity.type
_entity.pdbx_description
1 polymer ?
#
loop_
_entity_poly.entity_id
_entity_poly.type
_entity_poly.pdbx_seq_one_letter_code
_entity_poly.pdbx_strand_id
1 'polypeptide(L)'
;MTEFALDTRTGILIIVLFGLFWIGFGYWLGRKNKSHEDFALAGRNVGFAFAAATAMATWVTSNTTLVAPQLTFQFGVWGMIGYSFAALGLILFAPMAKRIKELLPNGYTSGDFIRLRYGQFAWVVFMIISVVYAFGWLISLGMAGGILLESLTGLEYHIGMTTILVICVGYTLFGGMRAVIATDFIQALIIIAGVSFIAYWLIDNIGLSSIHENLTAEHPKLLDVLFPAAVMFLFNNIFFGLGEIFHSNVWWSRALSFKKGVAYKAYLTGGLMWLPIPIVTGFIALAAPQLGIFPPSMDMIGPTVAAAVLGKAGAVIVFIVIFSALASSLDSLLAATSDLVTQDIYHKKLKPGASDKNLMRFNRSCILGLGIVTWLFCLPKIATLGALLNFAGAFVASTIWPILLGLYHKKLTGTYAAIAMAIGTACGMIGYFTIGFYVAALVSCAVSGMICAVGIVTSQDSFDWSQLQEEDAHANE
;
A
#
# COMPACT_ATOMS: atom_id res chain seq x y z
N MET A 1 18.83 -30.79 6.15
CA MET A 1 18.77 -29.84 7.28
C MET A 1 18.75 -28.47 6.67
N THR A 2 17.63 -27.76 6.71
CA THR A 2 17.50 -26.42 6.12
C THR A 2 18.31 -25.44 6.95
N GLU A 3 19.55 -25.17 6.53
CA GLU A 3 20.34 -24.09 7.10
C GLU A 3 19.64 -22.78 6.71
N PHE A 4 19.05 -22.09 7.68
CA PHE A 4 18.46 -20.77 7.45
C PHE A 4 19.56 -19.80 7.01
N ALA A 5 19.18 -18.84 6.18
CA ALA A 5 20.12 -17.89 5.60
C ALA A 5 20.84 -17.04 6.67
N LEU A 6 20.15 -16.76 7.77
CA LEU A 6 20.65 -16.09 8.96
C LEU A 6 20.39 -16.95 10.19
N ASP A 7 21.29 -16.92 11.16
CA ASP A 7 20.99 -17.50 12.47
C ASP A 7 19.95 -16.63 13.20
N THR A 8 19.12 -17.28 14.03
CA THR A 8 18.02 -16.62 14.74
C THR A 8 18.50 -15.45 15.62
N ARG A 9 19.72 -15.55 16.19
CA ARG A 9 20.25 -14.47 17.05
C ARG A 9 20.61 -13.24 16.24
N THR A 10 21.25 -13.42 15.08
CA THR A 10 21.52 -12.33 14.14
C THR A 10 20.22 -11.70 13.65
N GLY A 11 19.21 -12.52 13.31
CA GLY A 11 17.88 -12.04 12.97
C GLY A 11 17.28 -11.12 14.04
N ILE A 12 17.22 -11.60 15.28
CA ILE A 12 16.70 -10.83 16.43
C ILE A 12 17.52 -9.54 16.64
N LEU A 13 18.85 -9.62 16.55
CA LEU A 13 19.72 -8.46 16.73
C LEU A 13 19.41 -7.37 15.71
N ILE A 14 19.29 -7.72 14.43
CA ILE A 14 18.96 -6.77 13.36
C ILE A 14 17.61 -6.12 13.65
N ILE A 15 16.59 -6.91 13.99
CA ILE A 15 15.24 -6.41 14.29
C ILE A 15 15.25 -5.43 15.46
N VAL A 16 15.93 -5.77 16.56
CA VAL A 16 15.97 -4.93 17.76
C VAL A 16 16.70 -3.61 17.45
N LEU A 17 17.85 -3.68 16.76
CA LEU A 17 18.60 -2.47 16.39
C LEU A 17 17.81 -1.58 15.44
N PHE A 18 17.22 -2.16 14.37
CA PHE A 18 16.37 -1.42 13.44
C PHE A 18 15.14 -0.84 14.14
N GLY A 19 14.48 -1.63 14.99
CA GLY A 19 13.30 -1.21 15.72
C GLY A 19 13.58 -0.06 16.68
N LEU A 20 14.64 -0.16 17.48
CA LEU A 20 15.06 0.91 18.38
C LEU A 20 15.46 2.18 17.61
N PHE A 21 16.14 2.01 16.48
CA PHE A 21 16.48 3.14 15.61
C PHE A 21 15.22 3.85 15.09
N TRP A 22 14.25 3.12 14.53
CA TRP A 22 13.03 3.72 14.00
C TRP A 22 12.14 4.32 15.09
N ILE A 23 12.01 3.66 16.25
CA ILE A 23 11.28 4.21 17.41
C ILE A 23 11.95 5.50 17.90
N GLY A 24 13.27 5.49 18.08
CA GLY A 24 14.02 6.67 18.50
C GLY A 24 13.93 7.82 17.51
N PHE A 25 14.05 7.52 16.21
CA PHE A 25 13.97 8.50 15.14
C PHE A 25 12.55 9.09 15.01
N GLY A 26 11.52 8.25 15.05
CA GLY A 26 10.11 8.67 15.04
C GLY A 26 9.76 9.53 16.25
N TYR A 27 10.20 9.13 17.45
CA TYR A 27 10.04 9.94 18.66
C TYR A 27 10.74 11.31 18.52
N TRP A 28 11.98 11.33 18.06
CA TRP A 28 12.76 12.56 17.90
C TRP A 28 12.08 13.57 16.98
N LEU A 29 11.55 13.13 15.84
CA LEU A 29 10.78 13.95 14.91
C LEU A 29 9.43 14.37 15.48
N GLY A 30 8.75 13.45 16.15
CA GLY A 30 7.42 13.65 16.72
C GLY A 30 7.35 14.74 17.80
N ARG A 31 8.45 15.04 18.49
CA ARG A 31 8.53 16.15 19.47
C ARG A 31 8.24 17.52 18.87
N LYS A 32 8.32 17.68 17.55
CA LYS A 32 8.02 18.93 16.85
C LYS A 32 6.53 19.11 16.53
N ASN A 33 5.69 18.10 16.76
CA ASN A 33 4.26 18.17 16.46
C ASN A 33 3.53 18.96 17.57
N LYS A 34 3.06 20.16 17.24
CA LYS A 34 2.39 21.05 18.20
C LYS A 34 0.88 21.15 17.97
N SER A 35 0.42 20.88 16.75
CA SER A 35 -0.99 20.92 16.35
C SER A 35 -1.44 19.60 15.73
N HIS A 36 -2.75 19.46 15.53
CA HIS A 36 -3.31 18.34 14.77
C HIS A 36 -2.82 18.34 13.31
N GLU A 37 -2.71 19.51 12.66
CA GLU A 37 -2.19 19.63 11.29
C GLU A 37 -0.71 19.20 11.19
N ASP A 38 0.11 19.52 12.19
CA ASP A 38 1.49 19.04 12.24
C ASP A 38 1.55 17.51 12.29
N PHE A 39 0.65 16.90 13.07
CA PHE A 39 0.60 15.46 13.26
C PHE A 39 0.05 14.72 12.03
N ALA A 40 -1.09 15.14 11.49
CA ALA A 40 -1.78 14.45 10.40
C ALA A 40 -1.22 14.80 9.00
N LEU A 41 -0.75 16.04 8.79
CA LEU A 41 -0.39 16.54 7.45
C LEU A 41 1.01 17.16 7.39
N ALA A 42 1.83 16.95 8.41
CA ALA A 42 3.18 17.49 8.48
C ALA A 42 3.28 19.04 8.36
N GLY A 43 2.20 19.77 8.63
CA GLY A 43 2.11 21.21 8.41
C GLY A 43 2.09 21.60 6.92
N ARG A 44 1.66 20.69 6.03
CA ARG A 44 1.44 20.93 4.59
C ARG A 44 2.66 21.46 3.81
N ASN A 45 3.88 21.21 4.32
CA ASN A 45 5.11 21.84 3.86
C ASN A 45 6.16 20.86 3.31
N VAL A 46 5.73 19.68 2.85
CA VAL A 46 6.66 18.64 2.37
C VAL A 46 7.17 18.98 0.96
N GLY A 47 8.49 19.02 0.81
CA GLY A 47 9.17 19.32 -0.46
C GLY A 47 9.24 18.14 -1.42
N PHE A 48 9.61 18.41 -2.68
CA PHE A 48 9.58 17.43 -3.76
C PHE A 48 10.37 16.14 -3.49
N ALA A 49 11.60 16.23 -2.97
CA ALA A 49 12.42 15.04 -2.72
C ALA A 49 11.77 14.07 -1.74
N PHE A 50 11.32 14.59 -0.59
CA PHE A 50 10.59 13.81 0.41
C PHE A 50 9.24 13.31 -0.13
N ALA A 51 8.52 14.14 -0.90
CA ALA A 51 7.23 13.79 -1.48
C ALA A 51 7.33 12.65 -2.52
N ALA A 52 8.34 12.67 -3.39
CA ALA A 52 8.56 11.60 -4.37
C ALA A 52 9.02 10.31 -3.69
N ALA A 53 9.92 10.41 -2.70
CA ALA A 53 10.40 9.26 -1.96
C ALA A 53 9.29 8.58 -1.15
N THR A 54 8.47 9.34 -0.42
CA THR A 54 7.33 8.78 0.32
C THR A 54 6.29 8.18 -0.61
N ALA A 55 5.99 8.81 -1.76
CA ALA A 55 5.06 8.24 -2.73
C ALA A 55 5.56 6.89 -3.29
N MET A 56 6.86 6.75 -3.53
CA MET A 56 7.47 5.51 -3.99
C MET A 56 7.56 4.47 -2.87
N ALA A 57 8.15 4.80 -1.73
CA ALA A 57 8.39 3.87 -0.60
C ALA A 57 7.09 3.26 -0.09
N THR A 58 6.04 4.06 0.05
CA THR A 58 4.71 3.59 0.47
C THR A 58 4.15 2.54 -0.49
N TRP A 59 4.50 2.62 -1.78
CA TRP A 59 4.05 1.64 -2.78
C TRP A 59 4.95 0.41 -2.84
N VAL A 60 6.22 0.52 -2.41
CA VAL A 60 7.07 -0.65 -2.23
C VAL A 60 6.66 -1.35 -0.95
N THR A 61 5.72 -2.27 -1.09
CA THR A 61 5.20 -3.05 0.03
C THR A 61 5.99 -4.34 0.20
N SER A 62 5.84 -5.02 1.34
CA SER A 62 6.32 -6.40 1.49
C SER A 62 5.79 -7.31 0.39
N ASN A 63 4.54 -7.09 -0.06
CA ASN A 63 3.96 -7.82 -1.18
C ASN A 63 4.71 -7.55 -2.49
N THR A 64 5.22 -6.34 -2.72
CA THR A 64 6.05 -6.05 -3.90
C THR A 64 7.29 -6.93 -3.93
N THR A 65 7.94 -7.11 -2.78
CA THR A 65 9.18 -7.90 -2.67
C THR A 65 8.96 -9.41 -2.50
N LEU A 66 7.76 -9.86 -2.12
CA LEU A 66 7.45 -11.28 -1.86
C LEU A 66 6.52 -11.88 -2.94
N VAL A 67 5.46 -11.16 -3.29
CA VAL A 67 4.44 -11.60 -4.27
C VAL A 67 4.92 -11.41 -5.71
N ALA A 68 5.69 -10.34 -6.03
CA ALA A 68 6.21 -10.21 -7.41
C ALA A 68 7.13 -11.39 -7.81
N PRO A 69 8.12 -11.81 -6.99
CA PRO A 69 8.88 -13.05 -7.23
C PRO A 69 8.01 -14.30 -7.34
N GLN A 70 7.02 -14.47 -6.46
CA GLN A 70 6.08 -15.58 -6.51
C GLN A 70 5.35 -15.64 -7.86
N LEU A 71 4.79 -14.51 -8.30
CA LEU A 71 4.05 -14.42 -9.54
C LEU A 71 4.97 -14.63 -10.74
N THR A 72 6.21 -14.15 -10.70
CA THR A 72 7.19 -14.42 -11.76
C THR A 72 7.53 -15.90 -11.85
N PHE A 73 7.65 -16.57 -10.70
CA PHE A 73 7.90 -18.02 -10.68
C PHE A 73 6.69 -18.82 -11.22
N GLN A 74 5.46 -18.32 -11.04
CA GLN A 74 4.23 -18.97 -11.50
C GLN A 74 3.86 -18.65 -12.96
N PHE A 75 4.04 -17.39 -13.37
CA PHE A 75 3.54 -16.82 -14.63
C PHE A 75 4.65 -16.29 -15.53
N GLY A 76 5.92 -16.52 -15.16
CA GLY A 76 7.06 -16.10 -15.95
C GLY A 76 7.23 -14.59 -16.03
N VAL A 77 7.68 -14.11 -17.19
CA VAL A 77 7.92 -12.68 -17.45
C VAL A 77 6.69 -11.82 -17.18
N TRP A 78 5.49 -12.34 -17.45
CA TRP A 78 4.25 -11.63 -17.16
C TRP A 78 3.96 -11.44 -15.68
N GLY A 79 4.45 -12.32 -14.81
CA GLY A 79 4.27 -12.15 -13.37
C GLY A 79 4.90 -10.85 -12.86
N MET A 80 6.13 -10.55 -13.30
CA MET A 80 6.81 -9.32 -12.92
C MET A 80 6.30 -8.10 -13.68
N ILE A 81 6.11 -8.21 -15.00
CA ILE A 81 5.61 -7.10 -15.81
C ILE A 81 4.21 -6.71 -15.33
N GLY A 82 3.32 -7.69 -15.17
CA GLY A 82 1.95 -7.47 -14.71
C GLY A 82 1.87 -6.89 -13.31
N TYR A 83 2.81 -7.23 -12.43
CA TYR A 83 2.94 -6.56 -11.14
C TYR A 83 3.39 -5.10 -11.29
N SER A 84 4.39 -4.84 -12.12
CA SER A 84 4.89 -3.49 -12.41
C SER A 84 3.85 -2.55 -13.02
N PHE A 85 2.81 -3.06 -13.67
CA PHE A 85 1.68 -2.24 -14.13
C PHE A 85 0.90 -1.56 -13.00
N ALA A 86 1.02 -2.03 -11.75
CA ALA A 86 0.47 -1.30 -10.60
C ALA A 86 1.12 0.09 -10.41
N ALA A 87 2.27 0.38 -11.05
CA ALA A 87 2.85 1.72 -11.14
C ALA A 87 1.88 2.74 -11.78
N LEU A 88 0.98 2.27 -12.67
CA LEU A 88 -0.03 3.11 -13.29
C LEU A 88 -0.95 3.74 -12.25
N GLY A 89 -1.17 3.12 -11.10
CA GLY A 89 -1.96 3.71 -10.04
C GLY A 89 -1.36 5.03 -9.53
N LEU A 90 -0.05 5.07 -9.28
CA LEU A 90 0.63 6.31 -8.86
C LEU A 90 0.69 7.34 -9.98
N ILE A 91 0.98 6.89 -11.21
CA ILE A 91 1.09 7.77 -12.38
C ILE A 91 -0.26 8.42 -12.69
N LEU A 92 -1.36 7.66 -12.65
CA LEU A 92 -2.71 8.16 -12.90
C LEU A 92 -3.29 8.92 -11.70
N PHE A 93 -2.79 8.66 -10.48
CA PHE A 93 -3.11 9.47 -9.32
C PHE A 93 -2.41 10.83 -9.33
N ALA A 94 -1.29 11.02 -10.04
CA ALA A 94 -0.60 12.31 -10.12
C ALA A 94 -1.50 13.52 -10.51
N PRO A 95 -2.29 13.49 -11.59
CA PRO A 95 -3.24 14.56 -11.89
C PRO A 95 -4.34 14.71 -10.82
N MET A 96 -4.78 13.59 -10.22
CA MET A 96 -5.78 13.60 -9.16
C MET A 96 -5.23 14.25 -7.89
N ALA A 97 -4.01 13.94 -7.47
CA ALA A 97 -3.36 14.50 -6.29
C ALA A 97 -3.22 16.02 -6.40
N LYS A 98 -2.89 16.54 -7.59
CA LYS A 98 -2.91 17.98 -7.85
C LYS A 98 -4.32 18.55 -7.67
N ARG A 99 -5.33 17.90 -8.27
CA ARG A 99 -6.72 18.33 -8.22
C ARG A 99 -7.31 18.29 -6.80
N ILE A 100 -7.03 17.23 -6.05
CA ILE A 100 -7.40 17.04 -4.64
C ILE A 100 -6.87 18.20 -3.81
N LYS A 101 -5.59 18.54 -3.98
CA LYS A 101 -4.95 19.64 -3.24
C LYS A 101 -5.55 21.01 -3.57
N GLU A 102 -6.00 21.22 -4.80
CA GLU A 102 -6.67 22.47 -5.22
C GLU A 102 -8.10 22.56 -4.69
N LEU A 103 -8.82 21.43 -4.60
CA LEU A 103 -10.20 21.36 -4.16
C LEU A 103 -10.37 21.35 -2.63
N LEU A 104 -9.40 20.79 -1.91
CA LEU A 104 -9.45 20.59 -0.46
C LEU A 104 -8.27 21.29 0.25
N PRO A 105 -8.17 22.63 0.20
CA PRO A 105 -7.09 23.35 0.87
C PRO A 105 -7.07 23.08 2.39
N ASN A 106 -8.25 22.93 3.00
CA ASN A 106 -8.42 22.69 4.43
C ASN A 106 -8.79 21.23 4.77
N GLY A 107 -8.91 20.35 3.75
CA GLY A 107 -9.27 18.96 3.96
C GLY A 107 -8.15 18.15 4.60
N TYR A 108 -8.52 17.08 5.32
CA TYR A 108 -7.58 16.19 6.00
C TYR A 108 -7.56 14.78 5.41
N THR A 109 -8.71 14.30 4.93
CA THR A 109 -8.86 12.88 4.56
C THR A 109 -9.57 12.69 3.23
N SER A 110 -9.48 11.47 2.68
CA SER A 110 -10.34 11.03 1.58
C SER A 110 -11.83 10.98 1.97
N GLY A 111 -12.13 10.72 3.24
CA GLY A 111 -13.50 10.74 3.77
C GLY A 111 -14.13 12.14 3.74
N ASP A 112 -13.36 13.19 4.07
CA ASP A 112 -13.79 14.59 3.95
C ASP A 112 -14.27 14.89 2.52
N PHE A 113 -13.49 14.46 1.52
CA PHE A 113 -13.86 14.63 0.12
C PHE A 113 -15.21 13.97 -0.20
N ILE A 114 -15.38 12.70 0.16
CA ILE A 114 -16.61 11.96 -0.14
C ILE A 114 -17.80 12.59 0.58
N ARG A 115 -17.64 13.00 1.84
CA ARG A 115 -18.68 13.68 2.62
C ARG A 115 -19.09 14.99 1.97
N LEU A 116 -18.14 15.85 1.61
CA LEU A 116 -18.42 17.16 1.04
C LEU A 116 -18.93 17.06 -0.41
N ARG A 117 -18.43 16.10 -1.19
CA ARG A 117 -18.81 15.90 -2.60
C ARG A 117 -20.14 15.18 -2.79
N TYR A 118 -20.44 14.21 -1.93
CA TYR A 118 -21.52 13.25 -2.13
C TYR A 118 -22.48 13.10 -0.95
N GLY A 119 -22.18 13.73 0.19
CA GLY A 119 -23.02 13.68 1.37
C GLY A 119 -22.92 12.38 2.15
N GLN A 120 -23.79 12.25 3.16
CA GLN A 120 -23.67 11.24 4.21
C GLN A 120 -23.81 9.80 3.70
N PHE A 121 -24.70 9.54 2.75
CA PHE A 121 -24.96 8.17 2.29
C PHE A 121 -23.74 7.55 1.60
N ALA A 122 -23.14 8.28 0.66
CA ALA A 122 -21.91 7.86 0.00
C ALA A 122 -20.73 7.74 0.98
N TRP A 123 -20.64 8.68 1.94
CA TRP A 123 -19.62 8.63 2.98
C TRP A 123 -19.72 7.37 3.85
N VAL A 124 -20.91 6.95 4.28
CA VAL A 124 -21.07 5.70 5.07
C VAL A 124 -20.59 4.49 4.27
N VAL A 125 -20.98 4.37 2.99
CA VAL A 125 -20.56 3.26 2.13
C VAL A 125 -19.03 3.28 1.94
N PHE A 126 -18.45 4.45 1.70
CA PHE A 126 -17.01 4.63 1.59
C PHE A 126 -16.26 4.25 2.87
N MET A 127 -16.78 4.61 4.04
CA MET A 127 -16.18 4.26 5.33
C MET A 127 -16.21 2.75 5.60
N ILE A 128 -17.29 2.06 5.23
CA ILE A 128 -17.36 0.59 5.32
C ILE A 128 -16.29 -0.06 4.44
N ILE A 129 -16.17 0.39 3.19
CA ILE A 129 -15.13 -0.07 2.26
C ILE A 129 -13.74 0.21 2.83
N SER A 130 -13.51 1.40 3.38
CA SER A 130 -12.24 1.80 3.98
C SER A 130 -11.83 0.94 5.17
N VAL A 131 -12.76 0.60 6.06
CA VAL A 131 -12.48 -0.25 7.22
C VAL A 131 -12.13 -1.67 6.78
N VAL A 132 -12.88 -2.26 5.84
CA VAL A 132 -12.60 -3.61 5.33
C VAL A 132 -11.24 -3.65 4.64
N TYR A 133 -10.97 -2.67 3.78
CA TYR A 133 -9.68 -2.54 3.10
C TYR A 133 -8.51 -2.37 4.10
N ALA A 134 -8.64 -1.45 5.06
CA ALA A 134 -7.59 -1.17 6.03
C ALA A 134 -7.23 -2.40 6.87
N PHE A 135 -8.23 -3.13 7.40
CA PHE A 135 -7.95 -4.35 8.15
C PHE A 135 -7.39 -5.46 7.27
N GLY A 136 -7.95 -5.68 6.07
CA GLY A 136 -7.41 -6.69 5.14
C GLY A 136 -5.93 -6.45 4.82
N TRP A 137 -5.54 -5.19 4.63
CA TRP A 137 -4.17 -4.82 4.34
C TRP A 137 -3.25 -4.85 5.56
N LEU A 138 -3.70 -4.37 6.73
CA LEU A 138 -2.94 -4.47 7.98
C LEU A 138 -2.66 -5.93 8.36
N ILE A 139 -3.65 -6.81 8.21
CA ILE A 139 -3.49 -8.25 8.45
C ILE A 139 -2.46 -8.83 7.47
N SER A 140 -2.58 -8.51 6.18
CA SER A 140 -1.63 -8.97 5.17
C SER A 140 -0.19 -8.53 5.48
N LEU A 141 0.03 -7.25 5.81
CA LEU A 141 1.36 -6.73 6.16
C LEU A 141 1.92 -7.36 7.45
N GLY A 142 1.08 -7.54 8.48
CA GLY A 142 1.48 -8.21 9.72
C GLY A 142 1.87 -9.66 9.49
N MET A 143 1.09 -10.40 8.69
CA MET A 143 1.40 -11.77 8.29
C MET A 143 2.69 -11.87 7.49
N ALA A 144 2.91 -10.96 6.53
CA ALA A 144 4.12 -10.91 5.72
C ALA A 144 5.38 -10.76 6.60
N GLY A 145 5.27 -10.02 7.70
CA GLY A 145 6.37 -9.85 8.64
C GLY A 145 6.76 -11.13 9.36
N GLY A 146 5.79 -11.89 9.85
CA GLY A 146 6.04 -13.20 10.45
C GLY A 146 6.66 -14.18 9.46
N ILE A 147 6.12 -14.24 8.23
CA ILE A 147 6.62 -15.11 7.16
C ILE A 147 8.07 -14.75 6.79
N LEU A 148 8.36 -13.46 6.64
CA LEU A 148 9.71 -12.98 6.35
C LEU A 148 10.72 -13.47 7.40
N LEU A 149 10.38 -13.32 8.68
CA LEU A 149 11.29 -13.66 9.77
C LEU A 149 11.51 -15.17 9.89
N GLU A 150 10.44 -15.94 9.75
CA GLU A 150 10.50 -17.40 9.68
C GLU A 150 11.39 -17.86 8.51
N SER A 151 11.26 -17.21 7.35
CA SER A 151 12.01 -17.57 6.13
C SER A 151 13.50 -17.39 6.23
N LEU A 152 13.93 -16.26 6.78
CA LEU A 152 15.33 -15.86 6.76
C LEU A 152 16.09 -16.35 8.00
N THR A 153 15.41 -16.49 9.14
CA THR A 153 16.06 -16.66 10.44
C THR A 153 15.61 -17.92 11.21
N GLY A 154 14.57 -18.60 10.72
CA GLY A 154 13.92 -19.70 11.43
C GLY A 154 13.16 -19.29 12.69
N LEU A 155 12.96 -17.99 12.92
CA LEU A 155 12.19 -17.48 14.04
C LEU A 155 10.72 -17.89 13.89
N GLU A 156 10.11 -18.38 14.96
CA GLU A 156 8.70 -18.77 14.94
C GLU A 156 7.82 -17.61 14.43
N TYR A 157 6.91 -17.93 13.50
CA TYR A 157 5.98 -16.98 12.88
C TYR A 157 5.36 -16.00 13.87
N HIS A 158 4.80 -16.49 14.99
CA HIS A 158 4.12 -15.64 15.98
C HIS A 158 5.06 -14.64 16.65
N ILE A 159 6.29 -15.05 16.95
CA ILE A 159 7.30 -14.17 17.55
C ILE A 159 7.70 -13.10 16.52
N GLY A 160 7.95 -13.50 15.27
CA GLY A 160 8.34 -12.58 14.22
C GLY A 160 7.25 -11.54 13.91
N MET A 161 6.01 -12.00 13.71
CA MET A 161 4.85 -11.16 13.44
C MET A 161 4.59 -10.18 14.60
N THR A 162 4.65 -10.66 15.85
CA THR A 162 4.45 -9.80 17.04
C THR A 162 5.54 -8.73 17.12
N THR A 163 6.80 -9.10 16.89
CA THR A 163 7.93 -8.16 17.00
C THR A 163 7.81 -7.03 15.97
N ILE A 164 7.48 -7.37 14.73
CA ILE A 164 7.29 -6.39 13.66
C ILE A 164 6.12 -5.44 13.97
N LEU A 165 4.98 -5.96 14.41
CA LEU A 165 3.83 -5.13 14.77
C LEU A 165 4.14 -4.20 15.93
N VAL A 166 4.81 -4.67 16.99
CA VAL A 166 5.20 -3.84 18.14
C VAL A 166 6.13 -2.70 17.71
N ILE A 167 7.11 -2.98 16.85
CA ILE A 167 8.03 -1.95 16.34
C ILE A 167 7.26 -0.90 15.53
N CYS A 168 6.47 -1.35 14.55
CA CYS A 168 5.75 -0.46 13.64
C CYS A 168 4.72 0.39 14.35
N VAL A 169 3.93 -0.21 15.26
CA VAL A 169 3.00 0.53 16.13
C VAL A 169 3.77 1.53 16.99
N GLY A 170 4.88 1.09 17.61
CA GLY A 170 5.71 1.89 18.50
C GLY A 170 6.17 3.21 17.89
N TYR A 171 6.79 3.19 16.70
CA TYR A 171 7.30 4.43 16.11
C TYR A 171 6.21 5.28 15.44
N THR A 172 5.12 4.67 14.97
CA THR A 172 3.97 5.39 14.41
C THR A 172 3.27 6.25 15.47
N LEU A 173 3.13 5.73 16.70
CA LEU A 173 2.48 6.43 17.82
C LEU A 173 3.09 7.78 18.15
N PHE A 174 4.42 7.87 18.08
CA PHE A 174 5.14 9.07 18.51
C PHE A 174 5.36 10.05 17.35
N GLY A 175 5.50 9.55 16.12
CA GLY A 175 6.04 10.33 15.01
C GLY A 175 5.07 11.17 14.18
N GLY A 176 3.85 10.68 13.92
CA GLY A 176 2.91 11.30 12.97
C GLY A 176 3.46 11.38 11.53
N MET A 177 2.76 12.09 10.64
CA MET A 177 3.04 12.17 9.20
C MET A 177 4.47 12.67 8.89
N ARG A 178 5.03 13.57 9.72
CA ARG A 178 6.43 14.03 9.55
C ARG A 178 7.43 12.90 9.71
N ALA A 179 7.22 12.04 10.71
CA ALA A 179 8.09 10.89 10.92
C ALA A 179 7.93 9.90 9.79
N VAL A 180 6.69 9.57 9.41
CA VAL A 180 6.39 8.64 8.29
C VAL A 180 7.11 9.08 7.02
N ILE A 181 6.98 10.35 6.61
CA ILE A 181 7.63 10.85 5.40
C ILE A 181 9.17 10.82 5.49
N ALA A 182 9.73 11.06 6.69
CA ALA A 182 11.18 11.03 6.88
C ALA A 182 11.73 9.60 6.93
N THR A 183 11.02 8.66 7.56
CA THR A 183 11.38 7.23 7.56
C THR A 183 11.28 6.67 6.16
N ASP A 184 10.19 6.98 5.44
CA ASP A 184 10.00 6.59 4.05
C ASP A 184 11.15 7.08 3.16
N PHE A 185 11.66 8.29 3.37
CA PHE A 185 12.79 8.80 2.58
C PHE A 185 14.05 7.96 2.76
N ILE A 186 14.37 7.55 3.99
CA ILE A 186 15.53 6.69 4.27
C ILE A 186 15.28 5.29 3.73
N GLN A 187 14.08 4.73 3.96
CA GLN A 187 13.68 3.40 3.49
C GLN A 187 13.66 3.32 1.96
N ALA A 188 13.22 4.36 1.26
CA ALA A 188 13.31 4.49 -0.19
C ALA A 188 14.74 4.30 -0.70
N LEU A 189 15.71 4.98 -0.07
CA LEU A 189 17.12 4.87 -0.45
C LEU A 189 17.67 3.47 -0.18
N ILE A 190 17.32 2.88 0.96
CA ILE A 190 17.69 1.50 1.32
C ILE A 190 17.14 0.52 0.29
N ILE A 191 15.87 0.64 -0.07
CA ILE A 191 15.18 -0.22 -1.04
C ILE A 191 15.83 -0.09 -2.41
N ILE A 192 16.01 1.13 -2.93
CA ILE A 192 16.62 1.35 -4.25
C ILE A 192 18.04 0.77 -4.28
N ALA A 193 18.88 1.12 -3.30
CA ALA A 193 20.25 0.63 -3.25
C ALA A 193 20.30 -0.90 -3.12
N GLY A 194 19.47 -1.49 -2.25
CA GLY A 194 19.44 -2.93 -2.01
C GLY A 194 18.93 -3.71 -3.22
N VAL A 195 17.84 -3.28 -3.84
CA VAL A 195 17.27 -3.91 -5.04
C VAL A 195 18.25 -3.79 -6.21
N SER A 196 18.87 -2.62 -6.43
CA SER A 196 19.89 -2.45 -7.47
C SER A 196 21.12 -3.32 -7.23
N PHE A 197 21.58 -3.44 -5.99
CA PHE A 197 22.70 -4.30 -5.65
C PHE A 197 22.41 -5.77 -5.91
N ILE A 198 21.23 -6.26 -5.50
CA ILE A 198 20.81 -7.65 -5.74
C ILE A 198 20.74 -7.93 -7.25
N ALA A 199 20.19 -6.99 -8.03
CA ALA A 199 20.11 -7.11 -9.49
C ALA A 199 21.50 -7.25 -10.13
N TYR A 200 22.42 -6.33 -9.78
CA TYR A 200 23.77 -6.32 -10.29
C TYR A 200 24.48 -7.63 -10.00
N TRP A 201 24.39 -8.11 -8.77
CA TRP A 201 25.08 -9.32 -8.33
C TRP A 201 24.55 -10.58 -9.03
N LEU A 202 23.23 -10.69 -9.21
CA LEU A 202 22.59 -11.81 -9.91
C LEU A 202 23.07 -11.88 -11.36
N ILE A 203 23.16 -10.72 -12.04
CA ILE A 203 23.67 -10.63 -13.41
C ILE A 203 25.15 -11.02 -13.48
N ASP A 204 25.95 -10.59 -12.51
CA ASP A 204 27.40 -10.86 -12.47
C ASP A 204 27.74 -12.33 -12.20
N ASN A 205 27.01 -12.99 -11.28
CA ASN A 205 27.35 -14.34 -10.82
C ASN A 205 26.65 -15.46 -11.59
N ILE A 206 25.40 -15.27 -12.01
CA ILE A 206 24.64 -16.29 -12.75
C ILE A 206 24.70 -16.02 -14.25
N GLY A 207 24.65 -14.75 -14.65
CA GLY A 207 24.59 -14.35 -16.06
C GLY A 207 23.17 -14.41 -16.63
N LEU A 208 22.73 -13.29 -17.21
CA LEU A 208 21.40 -13.19 -17.82
C LEU A 208 21.22 -14.17 -19.00
N SER A 209 22.29 -14.43 -19.76
CA SER A 209 22.30 -15.42 -20.83
C SER A 209 22.08 -16.84 -20.30
N SER A 210 22.73 -17.20 -19.19
CA SER A 210 22.60 -18.53 -18.59
C SER A 210 21.19 -18.80 -18.09
N ILE A 211 20.58 -17.83 -17.40
CA ILE A 211 19.17 -17.91 -16.96
C ILE A 211 18.26 -18.08 -18.18
N HIS A 212 18.45 -17.25 -19.21
CA HIS A 212 17.64 -17.31 -20.42
C HIS A 212 17.78 -18.65 -21.17
N GLU A 213 18.99 -19.17 -21.31
CA GLU A 213 19.26 -20.47 -21.94
C GLU A 213 18.62 -21.62 -21.16
N ASN A 214 18.77 -21.64 -19.83
CA ASN A 214 18.13 -22.64 -18.97
C ASN A 214 16.61 -22.60 -19.08
N LEU A 215 16.01 -21.40 -19.02
CA LEU A 215 14.57 -21.25 -19.18
C LEU A 215 14.09 -21.66 -20.57
N THR A 216 14.84 -21.34 -21.62
CA THR A 216 14.50 -21.73 -22.99
C THR A 216 14.50 -23.24 -23.16
N ALA A 217 15.48 -23.94 -22.56
CA ALA A 217 15.62 -25.38 -22.66
C ALA A 217 14.61 -26.14 -21.79
N GLU A 218 14.50 -25.77 -20.52
CA GLU A 218 13.80 -26.58 -19.50
C GLU A 218 12.41 -26.02 -19.12
N HIS A 219 12.21 -24.70 -19.24
CA HIS A 219 10.99 -24.02 -18.77
C HIS A 219 10.45 -22.95 -19.75
N PRO A 220 10.28 -23.25 -21.05
CA PRO A 220 9.99 -22.24 -22.08
C PRO A 220 8.67 -21.50 -21.85
N LYS A 221 7.72 -22.09 -21.11
CA LYS A 221 6.46 -21.45 -20.72
C LYS A 221 6.65 -20.19 -19.86
N LEU A 222 7.74 -20.09 -19.10
CA LEU A 222 8.03 -18.88 -18.29
C LEU A 222 8.47 -17.69 -19.16
N LEU A 223 8.80 -17.92 -20.43
CA LEU A 223 9.13 -16.89 -21.41
C LEU A 223 7.97 -16.61 -22.39
N ASP A 224 6.87 -17.36 -22.31
CA ASP A 224 5.75 -17.22 -23.23
C ASP A 224 4.97 -15.93 -22.97
N VAL A 225 5.03 -15.02 -23.94
CA VAL A 225 4.37 -13.71 -23.89
C VAL A 225 2.89 -13.76 -24.29
N LEU A 226 2.35 -14.90 -24.73
CA LEU A 226 0.95 -15.03 -25.16
C LEU A 226 0.08 -15.83 -24.19
N PHE A 227 0.46 -15.91 -22.91
CA PHE A 227 -0.28 -16.69 -21.91
C PHE A 227 -1.62 -16.05 -21.52
N PRO A 228 -2.79 -16.65 -21.83
CA PRO A 228 -4.10 -16.01 -21.60
C PRO A 228 -4.39 -15.67 -20.13
N ALA A 229 -3.92 -16.51 -19.19
CA ALA A 229 -4.10 -16.24 -17.76
C ALA A 229 -3.32 -15.01 -17.28
N ALA A 230 -2.20 -14.65 -17.95
CA ALA A 230 -1.44 -13.46 -17.64
C ALA A 230 -2.21 -12.17 -17.96
N VAL A 231 -3.00 -12.16 -19.05
CA VAL A 231 -3.81 -10.99 -19.46
C VAL A 231 -4.93 -10.74 -18.44
N MET A 232 -5.62 -11.79 -18.00
CA MET A 232 -6.67 -11.65 -16.98
C MET A 232 -6.11 -11.19 -15.63
N PHE A 233 -4.97 -11.76 -15.23
CA PHE A 233 -4.25 -11.33 -14.04
C PHE A 233 -3.82 -9.86 -14.12
N LEU A 234 -3.29 -9.43 -15.26
CA LEU A 234 -2.85 -8.06 -15.52
C LEU A 234 -3.97 -7.04 -15.25
N PHE A 235 -5.16 -7.24 -15.84
CA PHE A 235 -6.26 -6.30 -15.66
C PHE A 235 -6.78 -6.27 -14.22
N ASN A 236 -6.90 -7.42 -13.58
CA ASN A 236 -7.31 -7.48 -12.17
C ASN A 236 -6.33 -6.72 -11.27
N ASN A 237 -5.03 -6.90 -11.49
CA ASN A 237 -3.99 -6.21 -10.73
C ASN A 237 -3.99 -4.68 -11.00
N ILE A 238 -4.23 -4.26 -12.25
CA ILE A 238 -4.36 -2.84 -12.58
C ILE A 238 -5.53 -2.20 -11.82
N PHE A 239 -6.71 -2.81 -11.85
CA PHE A 239 -7.89 -2.25 -11.15
C PHE A 239 -7.76 -2.34 -9.64
N PHE A 240 -7.11 -3.39 -9.13
CA PHE A 240 -6.72 -3.45 -7.72
C PHE A 240 -5.83 -2.25 -7.35
N GLY A 241 -4.72 -2.04 -8.07
CA GLY A 241 -3.76 -0.98 -7.78
C GLY A 241 -4.33 0.43 -7.97
N LEU A 242 -5.15 0.65 -9.00
CA LEU A 242 -5.87 1.92 -9.19
C LEU A 242 -6.87 2.16 -8.06
N GLY A 243 -7.67 1.13 -7.73
CA GLY A 243 -8.65 1.20 -6.67
C GLY A 243 -7.99 1.55 -5.35
N GLU A 244 -6.95 0.82 -4.97
CA GLU A 244 -6.16 1.06 -3.75
C GLU A 244 -5.68 2.52 -3.69
N ILE A 245 -5.01 2.98 -4.76
CA ILE A 245 -4.37 4.29 -4.74
C ILE A 245 -5.40 5.42 -4.70
N PHE A 246 -6.47 5.28 -5.48
CA PHE A 246 -7.47 6.33 -5.60
C PHE A 246 -8.32 6.42 -4.35
N HIS A 247 -8.55 5.29 -3.67
CA HIS A 247 -9.38 5.17 -2.47
C HIS A 247 -8.65 5.56 -1.18
N SER A 248 -7.44 5.04 -1.00
CA SER A 248 -6.81 4.93 0.32
C SER A 248 -6.41 6.30 0.89
N ASN A 249 -6.74 6.52 2.16
CA ASN A 249 -6.36 7.75 2.87
C ASN A 249 -4.83 7.91 2.99
N VAL A 250 -4.07 6.82 2.83
CA VAL A 250 -2.61 6.79 2.78
C VAL A 250 -2.08 7.75 1.71
N TRP A 251 -2.74 7.81 0.56
CA TRP A 251 -2.35 8.65 -0.57
C TRP A 251 -2.93 10.05 -0.48
N TRP A 252 -4.18 10.17 -0.02
CA TRP A 252 -4.82 11.47 0.12
C TRP A 252 -4.15 12.36 1.15
N SER A 253 -3.86 11.83 2.34
CA SER A 253 -3.17 12.56 3.41
C SER A 253 -1.78 13.05 2.96
N ARG A 254 -1.03 12.23 2.20
CA ARG A 254 0.24 12.62 1.57
C ARG A 254 0.06 13.75 0.56
N ALA A 255 -0.85 13.61 -0.40
CA ALA A 255 -1.13 14.65 -1.38
C ALA A 255 -1.47 16.00 -0.71
N LEU A 256 -2.25 15.96 0.37
CA LEU A 256 -2.62 17.12 1.17
C LEU A 256 -1.43 17.70 1.96
N SER A 257 -0.50 16.86 2.43
CA SER A 257 0.73 17.25 3.16
C SER A 257 1.79 17.94 2.30
N PHE A 258 1.75 17.77 0.98
CA PHE A 258 2.78 18.29 0.08
C PHE A 258 2.72 19.81 -0.09
N LYS A 259 3.82 20.46 -0.48
CA LYS A 259 3.78 21.87 -0.90
C LYS A 259 2.91 22.07 -2.14
N LYS A 260 2.36 23.27 -2.32
CA LYS A 260 1.61 23.63 -3.54
C LYS A 260 2.49 23.41 -4.78
N GLY A 261 1.93 22.76 -5.81
CA GLY A 261 2.64 22.45 -7.06
C GLY A 261 3.56 21.22 -7.02
N VAL A 262 3.74 20.56 -5.86
CA VAL A 262 4.61 19.38 -5.73
C VAL A 262 3.88 18.07 -6.04
N ALA A 263 2.60 17.95 -5.67
CA ALA A 263 1.88 16.67 -5.67
C ALA A 263 1.92 15.92 -7.01
N TYR A 264 1.63 16.58 -8.13
CA TYR A 264 1.71 15.95 -9.46
C TYR A 264 3.08 15.34 -9.73
N LYS A 265 4.14 16.13 -9.56
CA LYS A 265 5.51 15.68 -9.85
C LYS A 265 5.92 14.54 -8.91
N ALA A 266 5.56 14.64 -7.62
CA ALA A 266 5.88 13.63 -6.62
C ALA A 266 5.30 12.26 -6.97
N TYR A 267 4.01 12.18 -7.29
CA TYR A 267 3.36 10.92 -7.66
C TYR A 267 3.81 10.38 -9.01
N LEU A 268 4.02 11.24 -10.00
CA LEU A 268 4.54 10.83 -11.30
C LEU A 268 5.95 10.24 -11.16
N THR A 269 6.86 10.96 -10.49
CA THR A 269 8.23 10.48 -10.23
C THR A 269 8.21 9.24 -9.36
N GLY A 270 7.39 9.18 -8.32
CA GLY A 270 7.28 8.01 -7.45
C GLY A 270 6.82 6.76 -8.20
N GLY A 271 5.83 6.88 -9.09
CA GLY A 271 5.39 5.79 -9.95
C GLY A 271 6.46 5.31 -10.92
N LEU A 272 7.20 6.23 -11.55
CA LEU A 272 8.32 5.89 -12.44
C LEU A 272 9.47 5.21 -11.70
N MET A 273 9.79 5.65 -10.48
CA MET A 273 10.81 5.03 -9.63
C MET A 273 10.39 3.65 -9.12
N TRP A 274 9.09 3.44 -8.90
CA TRP A 274 8.55 2.17 -8.43
C TRP A 274 8.50 1.10 -9.53
N LEU A 275 8.16 1.48 -10.77
CA LEU A 275 7.99 0.59 -11.92
C LEU A 275 9.09 -0.50 -12.08
N PRO A 276 10.40 -0.19 -11.98
CA PRO A 276 11.44 -1.21 -12.14
C PRO A 276 11.57 -2.18 -10.96
N ILE A 277 11.05 -1.85 -9.77
CA ILE A 277 11.28 -2.64 -8.56
C ILE A 277 10.71 -4.07 -8.67
N PRO A 278 9.42 -4.27 -9.05
CA PRO A 278 8.87 -5.61 -9.21
C PRO A 278 9.56 -6.43 -10.32
N ILE A 279 10.05 -5.77 -11.38
CA ILE A 279 10.85 -6.42 -12.43
C ILE A 279 12.13 -6.97 -11.85
N VAL A 280 12.87 -6.16 -11.10
CA VAL A 280 14.13 -6.60 -10.50
C VAL A 280 13.89 -7.71 -9.48
N THR A 281 12.92 -7.54 -8.56
CA THR A 281 12.65 -8.57 -7.56
C THR A 281 12.11 -9.85 -8.19
N GLY A 282 11.26 -9.72 -9.21
CA GLY A 282 10.70 -10.84 -9.95
C GLY A 282 11.76 -11.62 -10.73
N PHE A 283 12.70 -10.91 -11.37
CA PHE A 283 13.79 -11.52 -12.12
C PHE A 283 14.65 -12.46 -11.27
N ILE A 284 14.81 -12.18 -9.97
CA ILE A 284 15.50 -13.10 -9.04
C ILE A 284 14.85 -14.48 -9.04
N ALA A 285 13.52 -14.57 -9.08
CA ALA A 285 12.82 -15.84 -9.05
C ALA A 285 13.00 -16.67 -10.34
N LEU A 286 13.37 -16.05 -11.46
CA LEU A 286 13.68 -16.76 -12.70
C LEU A 286 14.97 -17.58 -12.62
N ALA A 287 15.87 -17.25 -11.70
CA ALA A 287 17.07 -18.06 -11.45
C ALA A 287 16.77 -19.34 -10.63
N ALA A 288 15.60 -19.42 -9.99
CA ALA A 288 15.28 -20.52 -9.09
C ALA A 288 15.34 -21.92 -9.72
N PRO A 289 14.82 -22.15 -10.96
CA PRO A 289 14.87 -23.48 -11.57
C PRO A 289 16.30 -23.93 -11.86
N GLN A 290 17.15 -23.04 -12.38
CA GLN A 290 18.57 -23.30 -12.62
C GLN A 290 19.32 -23.66 -11.33
N LEU A 291 18.95 -23.03 -10.22
CA LEU A 291 19.56 -23.27 -8.90
C LEU A 291 18.94 -24.47 -8.16
N GLY A 292 17.89 -25.10 -8.71
CA GLY A 292 17.18 -26.19 -8.05
C GLY A 292 16.44 -25.77 -6.78
N ILE A 293 16.04 -24.49 -6.68
CA ILE A 293 15.42 -23.92 -5.47
C ILE A 293 13.89 -23.99 -5.58
N PHE A 294 13.28 -24.82 -4.74
CA PHE A 294 11.83 -24.98 -4.65
C PHE A 294 11.41 -24.85 -3.18
N PRO A 295 11.04 -23.64 -2.70
CA PRO A 295 10.70 -23.43 -1.31
C PRO A 295 9.36 -24.11 -0.95
N PRO A 296 9.14 -24.45 0.33
CA PRO A 296 7.89 -25.08 0.79
C PRO A 296 6.63 -24.25 0.51
N SER A 297 6.78 -22.92 0.45
CA SER A 297 5.72 -22.00 0.08
C SER A 297 6.22 -20.97 -0.92
N MET A 298 5.38 -20.67 -1.90
CA MET A 298 5.73 -19.81 -3.04
C MET A 298 6.08 -18.38 -2.63
N ASP A 299 5.49 -17.87 -1.55
CA ASP A 299 5.77 -16.52 -1.00
C ASP A 299 7.23 -16.35 -0.54
N MET A 300 7.98 -17.46 -0.42
CA MET A 300 9.36 -17.49 0.07
C MET A 300 10.39 -17.51 -1.06
N ILE A 301 9.96 -17.58 -2.32
CA ILE A 301 10.87 -17.78 -3.45
C ILE A 301 11.88 -16.64 -3.57
N GLY A 302 11.43 -15.38 -3.48
CA GLY A 302 12.30 -14.21 -3.54
C GLY A 302 13.39 -14.24 -2.46
N PRO A 303 13.01 -14.29 -1.16
CA PRO A 303 13.97 -14.39 -0.07
C PRO A 303 14.92 -15.58 -0.17
N THR A 304 14.40 -16.76 -0.53
CA THR A 304 15.19 -18.00 -0.57
C THR A 304 16.23 -17.96 -1.69
N VAL A 305 15.82 -17.53 -2.89
CA VAL A 305 16.75 -17.44 -4.02
C VAL A 305 17.80 -16.36 -3.76
N ALA A 306 17.39 -15.17 -3.28
CA ALA A 306 18.34 -14.11 -2.99
C ALA A 306 19.36 -14.52 -1.90
N ALA A 307 18.93 -15.26 -0.88
CA ALA A 307 19.82 -15.82 0.14
C ALA A 307 20.77 -16.90 -0.40
N ALA A 308 20.28 -17.81 -1.24
CA ALA A 308 21.11 -18.86 -1.83
C ALA A 308 22.19 -18.30 -2.76
N VAL A 309 21.83 -17.25 -3.49
CA VAL A 309 22.69 -16.55 -4.44
C VAL A 309 23.75 -15.74 -3.68
N LEU A 310 23.36 -14.88 -2.75
CA LEU A 310 24.27 -13.91 -2.11
C LEU A 310 24.92 -14.37 -0.80
N GLY A 311 24.58 -15.57 -0.31
CA GLY A 311 24.97 -16.05 1.01
C GLY A 311 24.49 -15.15 2.15
N LYS A 312 25.19 -15.20 3.30
CA LYS A 312 24.79 -14.49 4.52
C LYS A 312 24.68 -12.97 4.33
N ALA A 313 25.61 -12.38 3.57
CA ALA A 313 25.63 -10.92 3.36
C ALA A 313 24.39 -10.44 2.61
N GLY A 314 23.98 -11.13 1.54
CA GLY A 314 22.75 -10.74 0.85
C GLY A 314 21.48 -11.13 1.59
N ALA A 315 21.50 -12.19 2.40
CA ALA A 315 20.38 -12.47 3.30
C ALA A 315 20.10 -11.29 4.26
N VAL A 316 21.15 -10.64 4.78
CA VAL A 316 21.02 -9.40 5.56
C VAL A 316 20.48 -8.24 4.71
N ILE A 317 20.96 -8.06 3.48
CA ILE A 317 20.48 -6.99 2.59
C ILE A 317 18.99 -7.17 2.26
N VAL A 318 18.60 -8.39 1.86
CA VAL A 318 17.21 -8.77 1.57
C VAL A 318 16.34 -8.56 2.80
N PHE A 319 16.83 -8.97 3.97
CA PHE A 319 16.14 -8.71 5.24
C PHE A 319 15.86 -7.22 5.42
N ILE A 320 16.89 -6.38 5.29
CA ILE A 320 16.80 -4.93 5.49
C ILE A 320 15.84 -4.29 4.48
N VAL A 321 15.89 -4.70 3.21
CA VAL A 321 15.01 -4.19 2.14
C VAL A 321 13.56 -4.55 2.42
N ILE A 322 13.25 -5.83 2.68
CA ILE A 322 11.88 -6.27 2.91
C ILE A 322 11.33 -5.70 4.23
N PHE A 323 12.15 -5.66 5.28
CA PHE A 323 11.77 -5.04 6.56
C PHE A 323 11.47 -3.55 6.36
N SER A 324 12.28 -2.83 5.59
CA SER A 324 12.06 -1.41 5.30
C SER A 324 10.77 -1.17 4.51
N ALA A 325 10.52 -1.97 3.47
CA ALA A 325 9.29 -1.93 2.67
C ALA A 325 8.04 -2.25 3.52
N LEU A 326 8.14 -3.28 4.37
CA LEU A 326 7.07 -3.68 5.26
C LEU A 326 6.75 -2.59 6.28
N ALA A 327 7.78 -2.09 6.98
CA ALA A 327 7.64 -1.08 8.01
C ALA A 327 6.99 0.21 7.43
N SER A 328 7.51 0.72 6.30
CA SER A 328 6.96 1.87 5.55
C SER A 328 5.51 1.72 5.11
N SER A 329 5.05 0.49 4.89
CA SER A 329 3.67 0.27 4.47
C SER A 329 2.73 0.18 5.67
N LEU A 330 3.21 -0.45 6.74
CA LEU A 330 2.42 -0.72 7.94
C LEU A 330 2.20 0.56 8.75
N ASP A 331 3.24 1.36 8.95
CA ASP A 331 3.12 2.67 9.63
C ASP A 331 2.17 3.63 8.90
N SER A 332 2.25 3.66 7.58
CA SER A 332 1.49 4.51 6.69
C SER A 332 0.01 4.18 6.76
N LEU A 333 -0.30 2.89 6.79
CA LEU A 333 -1.68 2.44 6.90
C LEU A 333 -2.22 2.65 8.31
N LEU A 334 -1.43 2.40 9.36
CA LEU A 334 -1.82 2.69 10.74
C LEU A 334 -2.14 4.19 10.91
N ALA A 335 -1.21 5.07 10.50
CA ALA A 335 -1.36 6.51 10.59
C ALA A 335 -2.54 7.03 9.75
N ALA A 336 -2.66 6.60 8.49
CA ALA A 336 -3.74 7.06 7.63
C ALA A 336 -5.12 6.57 8.10
N THR A 337 -5.20 5.35 8.64
CA THR A 337 -6.47 4.82 9.17
C THR A 337 -6.83 5.51 10.48
N SER A 338 -5.85 5.78 11.36
CA SER A 338 -6.11 6.55 12.57
C SER A 338 -6.50 8.00 12.29
N ASP A 339 -5.91 8.64 11.28
CA ASP A 339 -6.28 9.98 10.84
C ASP A 339 -7.71 10.01 10.28
N LEU A 340 -8.06 9.01 9.44
CA LEU A 340 -9.42 8.86 8.91
C LEU A 340 -10.45 8.71 10.03
N VAL A 341 -10.20 7.81 10.99
CA VAL A 341 -11.12 7.59 12.12
C VAL A 341 -11.18 8.82 13.05
N THR A 342 -10.05 9.45 13.32
CA THR A 342 -9.98 10.63 14.20
C THR A 342 -10.71 11.81 13.59
N GLN A 343 -10.47 12.10 12.31
CA GLN A 343 -11.05 13.26 11.67
C GLN A 343 -12.52 13.04 11.32
N ASP A 344 -12.84 11.97 10.57
CA ASP A 344 -14.18 11.79 10.01
C ASP A 344 -15.21 11.35 11.06
N ILE A 345 -14.80 10.53 12.04
CA ILE A 345 -15.71 9.98 13.05
C ILE A 345 -15.60 10.80 14.33
N TYR A 346 -14.42 10.87 14.94
CA TYR A 346 -14.31 11.48 16.26
C TYR A 346 -14.49 12.99 16.23
N HIS A 347 -13.75 13.71 15.39
CA HIS A 347 -13.84 15.16 15.31
C HIS A 347 -15.16 15.60 14.67
N LYS A 348 -15.44 15.21 13.43
CA LYS A 348 -16.59 15.75 12.67
C LYS A 348 -17.96 15.25 13.13
N LYS A 349 -18.07 14.09 13.80
CA LYS A 349 -19.38 13.51 14.22
C LYS A 349 -19.56 13.44 15.73
N LEU A 350 -18.60 12.89 16.46
CA LEU A 350 -18.77 12.63 17.89
C LEU A 350 -18.45 13.84 18.76
N LYS A 351 -17.41 14.61 18.42
CA LYS A 351 -16.92 15.72 19.23
C LYS A 351 -16.33 16.87 18.38
N PRO A 352 -17.19 17.68 17.72
CA PRO A 352 -16.76 18.80 16.87
C PRO A 352 -15.87 19.84 17.58
N GLY A 353 -16.08 20.07 18.88
CA GLY A 353 -15.27 21.00 19.68
C GLY A 353 -14.02 20.39 20.35
N ALA A 354 -13.46 19.31 19.80
CA ALA A 354 -12.30 18.66 20.41
C ALA A 354 -11.01 19.45 20.15
N SER A 355 -10.35 19.92 21.21
CA SER A 355 -9.01 20.54 21.11
C SER A 355 -7.98 19.60 20.46
N ASP A 356 -6.96 20.16 19.78
CA ASP A 356 -5.83 19.43 19.19
C ASP A 356 -5.21 18.36 20.10
N LYS A 357 -5.03 18.68 21.38
CA LYS A 357 -4.47 17.73 22.36
C LYS A 357 -5.34 16.47 22.53
N ASN A 358 -6.66 16.63 22.45
CA ASN A 358 -7.62 15.52 22.54
C ASN A 358 -7.66 14.74 21.22
N LEU A 359 -7.58 15.43 20.08
CA LEU A 359 -7.48 14.78 18.76
C LEU A 359 -6.22 13.91 18.67
N MET A 360 -5.05 14.44 19.04
CA MET A 360 -3.79 13.68 19.03
C MET A 360 -3.81 12.49 20.01
N ARG A 361 -4.45 12.62 21.18
CA ARG A 361 -4.60 11.51 22.15
C ARG A 361 -5.50 10.41 21.62
N PHE A 362 -6.62 10.79 21.00
CA PHE A 362 -7.56 9.83 20.40
C PHE A 362 -6.88 9.11 19.23
N ASN A 363 -6.18 9.84 18.36
CA ASN A 363 -5.42 9.28 17.25
C ASN A 363 -4.41 8.21 17.71
N ARG A 364 -3.60 8.51 18.73
CA ARG A 364 -2.67 7.53 19.33
C ARG A 364 -3.39 6.30 19.90
N SER A 365 -4.55 6.49 20.51
CA SER A 365 -5.37 5.39 21.01
C SER A 365 -5.92 4.53 19.87
N CYS A 366 -6.30 5.14 18.75
CA CYS A 366 -6.68 4.44 17.53
C CYS A 366 -5.52 3.63 16.94
N ILE A 367 -4.31 4.18 16.87
CA ILE A 367 -3.13 3.43 16.40
C ILE A 367 -2.87 2.19 17.26
N LEU A 368 -2.93 2.33 18.59
CA LEU A 368 -2.80 1.18 19.51
C LEU A 368 -3.91 0.15 19.30
N GLY A 369 -5.16 0.60 19.19
CA GLY A 369 -6.32 -0.27 18.96
C GLY A 369 -6.20 -1.03 17.64
N LEU A 370 -5.84 -0.34 16.55
CA LEU A 370 -5.59 -0.96 15.24
C LEU A 370 -4.50 -2.01 15.34
N GLY A 371 -3.36 -1.70 15.99
CA GLY A 371 -2.27 -2.65 16.20
C GLY A 371 -2.69 -3.92 16.95
N ILE A 372 -3.46 -3.78 18.04
CA ILE A 372 -3.96 -4.92 18.83
C ILE A 372 -4.92 -5.77 18.01
N VAL A 373 -5.87 -5.13 17.31
CA VAL A 373 -6.86 -5.85 16.50
C VAL A 373 -6.17 -6.58 15.35
N THR A 374 -5.25 -5.92 14.64
CA THR A 374 -4.43 -6.56 13.60
C THR A 374 -3.65 -7.74 14.15
N TRP A 375 -2.99 -7.59 15.30
CA TRP A 375 -2.26 -8.68 15.95
C TRP A 375 -3.16 -9.90 16.20
N LEU A 376 -4.35 -9.69 16.79
CA LEU A 376 -5.31 -10.78 17.04
C LEU A 376 -5.76 -11.50 15.76
N PHE A 377 -5.99 -10.77 14.68
CA PHE A 377 -6.39 -11.36 13.39
C PHE A 377 -5.24 -12.05 12.65
N CYS A 378 -3.99 -11.67 12.92
CA CYS A 378 -2.82 -12.33 12.35
C CYS A 378 -2.52 -13.69 13.00
N LEU A 379 -2.85 -13.88 14.29
CA LEU A 379 -2.59 -15.13 15.04
C LEU A 379 -3.06 -16.41 14.30
N PRO A 380 -4.32 -16.52 13.83
CA PRO A 380 -4.81 -17.77 13.26
C PRO A 380 -4.35 -18.05 11.83
N LYS A 381 -3.65 -17.12 11.14
CA LYS A 381 -3.18 -17.27 9.75
C LYS A 381 -4.27 -17.81 8.79
N ILE A 382 -5.50 -17.28 8.88
CA ILE A 382 -6.71 -17.82 8.22
C ILE A 382 -6.70 -17.78 6.68
N ALA A 383 -5.87 -16.94 6.07
CA ALA A 383 -5.82 -16.72 4.62
C ALA A 383 -4.38 -16.48 4.17
N THR A 384 -4.09 -16.68 2.88
CA THR A 384 -2.79 -16.29 2.31
C THR A 384 -2.71 -14.78 2.10
N LEU A 385 -1.50 -14.25 1.95
CA LEU A 385 -1.28 -12.84 1.63
C LEU A 385 -2.09 -12.47 0.38
N GLY A 386 -1.89 -13.20 -0.71
CA GLY A 386 -2.61 -12.99 -1.98
C GLY A 386 -4.14 -13.06 -1.86
N ALA A 387 -4.69 -13.95 -1.04
CA ALA A 387 -6.14 -14.04 -0.86
C ALA A 387 -6.72 -12.78 -0.21
N LEU A 388 -6.05 -12.25 0.81
CA LEU A 388 -6.45 -10.99 1.45
C LEU A 388 -6.38 -9.80 0.48
N LEU A 389 -5.33 -9.73 -0.35
CA LEU A 389 -5.18 -8.68 -1.38
C LEU A 389 -6.34 -8.70 -2.37
N ASN A 390 -6.62 -9.88 -2.94
CA ASN A 390 -7.66 -10.03 -3.96
C ASN A 390 -9.06 -9.79 -3.39
N PHE A 391 -9.31 -10.24 -2.15
CA PHE A 391 -10.55 -9.95 -1.42
C PHE A 391 -10.76 -8.43 -1.25
N ALA A 392 -9.76 -7.73 -0.72
CA ALA A 392 -9.83 -6.27 -0.54
C ALA A 392 -9.94 -5.52 -1.88
N GLY A 393 -9.43 -6.11 -2.97
CA GLY A 393 -9.48 -5.54 -4.31
C GLY A 393 -10.87 -5.30 -4.86
N ALA A 394 -11.83 -6.18 -4.55
CA ALA A 394 -13.22 -5.98 -4.95
C ALA A 394 -13.81 -4.69 -4.36
N PHE A 395 -13.44 -4.36 -3.11
CA PHE A 395 -13.96 -3.19 -2.42
C PHE A 395 -13.39 -1.90 -3.02
N VAL A 396 -12.06 -1.79 -3.12
CA VAL A 396 -11.41 -0.56 -3.59
C VAL A 396 -11.59 -0.31 -5.10
N ALA A 397 -11.72 -1.37 -5.91
CA ALA A 397 -12.00 -1.20 -7.33
C ALA A 397 -13.39 -0.57 -7.60
N SER A 398 -14.35 -0.77 -6.68
CA SER A 398 -15.69 -0.17 -6.79
C SER A 398 -15.67 1.36 -6.66
N THR A 399 -14.62 1.92 -6.05
CA THR A 399 -14.55 3.36 -5.75
C THR A 399 -13.81 4.16 -6.81
N ILE A 400 -13.18 3.50 -7.80
CA ILE A 400 -12.40 4.14 -8.87
C ILE A 400 -13.22 5.21 -9.59
N TRP A 401 -14.38 4.83 -10.13
CA TRP A 401 -15.22 5.74 -10.90
C TRP A 401 -15.89 6.82 -10.05
N PRO A 402 -16.49 6.52 -8.89
CA PRO A 402 -16.98 7.54 -7.96
C PRO A 402 -15.92 8.60 -7.63
N ILE A 403 -14.68 8.20 -7.36
CA ILE A 403 -13.62 9.15 -7.00
C ILE A 403 -13.17 9.96 -8.21
N LEU A 404 -12.85 9.28 -9.32
CA LEU A 404 -12.38 9.93 -10.55
C LEU A 404 -13.41 10.93 -11.08
N LEU A 405 -14.66 10.50 -11.23
CA LEU A 405 -15.75 11.36 -11.71
C LEU A 405 -16.12 12.40 -10.64
N GLY A 406 -15.94 12.11 -9.36
CA GLY A 406 -16.12 13.09 -8.29
C GLY A 406 -15.16 14.26 -8.34
N LEU A 407 -13.94 14.06 -8.83
CA LEU A 407 -12.91 15.11 -8.94
C LEU A 407 -13.02 15.96 -10.20
N TYR A 408 -13.58 15.39 -11.28
CA TYR A 408 -13.58 16.01 -12.61
C TYR A 408 -14.97 16.27 -13.20
N HIS A 409 -16.03 15.60 -12.72
CA HIS A 409 -17.38 15.69 -13.27
C HIS A 409 -18.38 16.26 -12.26
N LYS A 410 -19.16 17.27 -12.69
CA LYS A 410 -20.12 17.97 -11.82
C LYS A 410 -21.43 17.21 -11.62
N LYS A 411 -21.87 16.39 -12.58
CA LYS A 411 -23.22 15.81 -12.58
C LYS A 411 -23.42 14.55 -11.74
N LEU A 412 -22.34 13.84 -11.37
CA LEU A 412 -22.49 12.60 -10.60
C LEU A 412 -23.02 12.93 -9.20
N THR A 413 -24.18 12.39 -8.83
CA THR A 413 -24.81 12.65 -7.53
C THR A 413 -24.34 11.66 -6.46
N GLY A 414 -24.56 12.00 -5.19
CA GLY A 414 -24.17 11.15 -4.06
C GLY A 414 -24.86 9.78 -4.05
N THR A 415 -26.13 9.71 -4.46
CA THR A 415 -26.88 8.46 -4.54
C THR A 415 -26.27 7.51 -5.57
N TYR A 416 -25.96 8.00 -6.78
CA TYR A 416 -25.32 7.17 -7.80
C TYR A 416 -23.91 6.73 -7.38
N ALA A 417 -23.12 7.62 -6.75
CA ALA A 417 -21.81 7.26 -6.23
C ALA A 417 -21.90 6.16 -5.15
N ALA A 418 -22.83 6.29 -4.20
CA ALA A 418 -23.03 5.30 -3.14
C ALA A 418 -23.48 3.94 -3.69
N ILE A 419 -24.45 3.93 -4.60
CA ILE A 419 -24.95 2.71 -5.24
C ILE A 419 -23.86 2.06 -6.10
N ALA A 420 -23.07 2.85 -6.83
CA ALA A 420 -21.95 2.35 -7.63
C ALA A 420 -20.91 1.62 -6.76
N MET A 421 -20.53 2.20 -5.62
CA MET A 421 -19.60 1.56 -4.67
C MET A 421 -20.20 0.28 -4.06
N ALA A 422 -21.44 0.33 -3.59
CA ALA A 422 -22.08 -0.80 -2.93
C ALA A 422 -22.35 -1.97 -3.88
N ILE A 423 -23.01 -1.72 -5.01
CA ILE A 423 -23.35 -2.77 -5.99
C ILE A 423 -22.09 -3.25 -6.71
N GLY A 424 -21.14 -2.36 -7.03
CA GLY A 424 -19.84 -2.75 -7.58
C GLY A 424 -19.13 -3.74 -6.68
N THR A 425 -19.01 -3.42 -5.39
CA THR A 425 -18.41 -4.32 -4.39
C THR A 425 -19.17 -5.65 -4.32
N ALA A 426 -20.50 -5.63 -4.22
CA ALA A 426 -21.31 -6.85 -4.13
C ALA A 426 -21.13 -7.77 -5.35
N CYS A 427 -21.19 -7.22 -6.57
CA CYS A 427 -20.98 -7.97 -7.80
C CYS A 427 -19.55 -8.50 -7.90
N GLY A 428 -18.55 -7.69 -7.51
CA GLY A 428 -17.15 -8.11 -7.46
C GLY A 428 -16.94 -9.30 -6.51
N MET A 429 -17.55 -9.26 -5.33
CA MET A 429 -17.51 -10.34 -4.34
C MET A 429 -18.25 -11.60 -4.82
N ILE A 430 -19.39 -11.46 -5.50
CA ILE A 430 -20.05 -12.59 -6.14
C ILE A 430 -19.13 -13.22 -7.18
N GLY A 431 -18.48 -12.42 -8.03
CA GLY A 431 -17.48 -12.88 -8.99
C GLY A 431 -16.29 -13.60 -8.33
N TYR A 432 -15.79 -13.07 -7.21
CA TYR A 432 -14.72 -13.68 -6.42
C TYR A 432 -15.05 -15.12 -6.02
N PHE A 433 -16.26 -15.37 -5.48
CA PHE A 433 -16.65 -16.68 -4.96
C PHE A 433 -17.20 -17.64 -6.04
N THR A 434 -17.74 -17.13 -7.14
CA THR A 434 -18.40 -17.96 -8.17
C THR A 434 -17.54 -18.24 -9.40
N ILE A 435 -16.63 -17.33 -9.76
CA ILE A 435 -15.77 -17.44 -10.94
C ILE A 435 -14.31 -17.60 -10.50
N GLY A 436 -13.83 -16.72 -9.62
CA GLY A 436 -12.49 -16.78 -9.06
C GLY A 436 -11.92 -15.43 -8.64
N PHE A 437 -10.81 -15.46 -7.89
CA PHE A 437 -10.21 -14.26 -7.30
C PHE A 437 -9.77 -13.21 -8.33
N TYR A 438 -9.40 -13.65 -9.54
CA TYR A 438 -8.83 -12.81 -10.60
C TYR A 438 -9.88 -12.01 -11.39
N VAL A 439 -11.19 -12.11 -11.08
CA VAL A 439 -12.21 -11.28 -11.72
C VAL A 439 -12.81 -10.22 -10.80
N ALA A 440 -12.51 -10.29 -9.50
CA ALA A 440 -13.25 -9.55 -8.48
C ALA A 440 -13.11 -8.01 -8.65
N ALA A 441 -11.88 -7.52 -8.83
CA ALA A 441 -11.62 -6.10 -9.02
C ALA A 441 -12.17 -5.60 -10.37
N LEU A 442 -12.02 -6.41 -11.43
CA LEU A 442 -12.53 -6.10 -12.76
C LEU A 442 -14.06 -5.93 -12.78
N VAL A 443 -14.79 -6.91 -12.24
CA VAL A 443 -16.26 -6.88 -12.17
C VAL A 443 -16.72 -5.70 -11.33
N SER A 444 -16.08 -5.47 -10.19
CA SER A 444 -16.41 -4.35 -9.31
C SER A 444 -16.24 -2.99 -9.99
N CYS A 445 -15.11 -2.77 -10.65
CA CYS A 445 -14.83 -1.57 -11.43
C CYS A 445 -15.84 -1.37 -12.56
N ALA A 446 -16.12 -2.43 -13.34
CA ALA A 446 -17.03 -2.36 -14.48
C ALA A 446 -18.46 -2.01 -14.06
N VAL A 447 -18.99 -2.69 -13.04
CA VAL A 447 -20.35 -2.44 -12.52
C VAL A 447 -20.47 -1.04 -11.93
N SER A 448 -19.49 -0.61 -11.13
CA SER A 448 -19.44 0.75 -10.60
C SER A 448 -19.43 1.80 -11.72
N GLY A 449 -18.60 1.60 -12.74
CA GLY A 449 -18.50 2.50 -13.90
C GLY A 449 -19.81 2.62 -14.68
N MET A 450 -20.52 1.51 -14.91
CA MET A 450 -21.83 1.53 -15.57
C MET A 450 -22.86 2.33 -14.77
N ILE A 451 -22.91 2.15 -13.44
CA ILE A 451 -23.85 2.90 -12.57
C ILE A 451 -23.50 4.39 -12.57
N CYS A 452 -22.22 4.74 -12.52
CA CYS A 452 -21.78 6.14 -12.62
C CYS A 452 -22.13 6.76 -13.99
N ALA A 453 -21.96 6.00 -15.09
CA ALA A 453 -22.31 6.46 -16.43
C ALA A 453 -23.81 6.74 -16.55
N VAL A 454 -24.67 5.84 -16.06
CA VAL A 454 -26.11 6.08 -15.96
C VAL A 454 -26.39 7.35 -15.17
N GLY A 455 -25.77 7.48 -13.99
CA GLY A 455 -25.96 8.65 -13.12
C GLY A 455 -25.56 9.97 -13.76
N ILE A 456 -24.51 10.00 -14.59
CA ILE A 456 -24.09 11.21 -15.32
C ILE A 456 -25.11 11.59 -16.40
N VAL A 457 -25.70 10.62 -17.08
CA VAL A 457 -26.66 10.83 -18.16
C VAL A 457 -28.03 11.23 -17.63
N THR A 458 -28.46 10.66 -16.51
CA THR A 458 -29.80 10.90 -15.93
C THR A 458 -29.86 12.11 -15.01
N SER A 459 -28.75 12.46 -14.35
CA SER A 459 -28.71 13.57 -13.41
C SER A 459 -28.84 14.93 -14.10
N GLN A 460 -29.76 15.74 -13.59
CA GLN A 460 -29.88 17.16 -13.93
C GLN A 460 -29.09 18.05 -12.95
N ASP A 461 -28.59 17.49 -11.85
CA ASP A 461 -27.87 18.23 -10.83
C ASP A 461 -26.46 18.62 -11.31
N SER A 462 -25.95 19.75 -10.83
CA SER A 462 -24.58 20.19 -11.05
C SER A 462 -23.93 20.60 -9.72
N PHE A 463 -22.88 19.88 -9.33
CA PHE A 463 -22.11 20.18 -8.13
C PHE A 463 -21.33 21.50 -8.25
N ASP A 464 -21.34 22.28 -7.17
CA ASP A 464 -20.49 23.47 -7.03
C ASP A 464 -19.22 23.13 -6.26
N TRP A 465 -18.07 23.32 -6.91
CA TRP A 465 -16.75 23.01 -6.35
C TRP A 465 -16.38 23.89 -5.15
N SER A 466 -17.01 25.06 -4.99
CA SER A 466 -16.78 25.95 -3.85
C SER A 466 -17.11 25.25 -2.52
N GLN A 467 -18.07 24.32 -2.52
CA GLN A 467 -18.51 23.57 -1.33
C GLN A 467 -17.41 22.67 -0.74
N LEU A 468 -16.36 22.35 -1.51
CA LEU A 468 -15.22 21.57 -1.02
C LEU A 468 -14.22 22.40 -0.22
N GLN A 469 -14.26 23.73 -0.35
CA GLN A 469 -13.39 24.65 0.37
C GLN A 469 -13.99 24.97 1.75
N GLU A 470 -14.32 23.94 2.53
CA GLU A 470 -14.91 24.06 3.88
C GLU A 470 -14.23 25.23 4.61
N GLU A 471 -14.97 26.33 4.84
CA GLU A 471 -14.48 27.45 5.64
C GLU A 471 -14.29 26.90 7.04
N ASP A 472 -13.07 27.03 7.59
CA ASP A 472 -12.83 26.68 8.98
C ASP A 472 -13.76 27.56 9.83
N ALA A 473 -14.85 26.97 10.31
CA ALA A 473 -15.81 27.64 11.18
C ALA A 473 -15.18 28.15 12.49
N HIS A 474 -13.90 27.82 12.74
CA HIS A 474 -13.12 28.18 13.92
C HIS A 474 -11.91 29.09 13.62
N ALA A 475 -11.74 29.60 12.39
CA ALA A 475 -10.72 30.62 12.12
C ALA A 475 -11.04 31.99 12.77
N ASN A 476 -12.24 32.14 13.35
CA ASN A 476 -12.75 33.36 13.95
C ASN A 476 -13.05 33.25 15.46
N GLU A 477 -12.54 32.24 16.17
CA GLU A 477 -12.63 32.15 17.65
C GLU A 477 -11.28 32.24 18.36
#